data_AF-A0A9E2EWC5-F1
#
_entry.id   AF-A0A9E2EWC5-F1
#
_cell.length_a   1.000
_cell.length_b   1.000
_cell.length_c   1.000
_cell.angle_alpha   90.00
_cell.angle_beta   90.00
_cell.angle_gamma   90.00
#
_symmetry.space_group_name_H-M   'P 1'
#
loop_
_entity.id
_entity.type
_entity.pdbx_description
1 polymer ?
#
loop_
_entity_poly.entity_id
_entity_poly.type
_entity_poly.pdbx_seq_one_letter_code
_entity_poly.pdbx_strand_id
1 'polypeptide(L)' 'FLFTDFEWDDFSKGKMKTINLGATTQLESVCFLNNDTLLLSDEKRGNTGGNLYTLKLSK' A
#
# COMPACT_ATOMS: atom_id res chain seq x y z
N PHE A 1 5.85 4.28 0.23
CA PHE A 1 7.16 3.75 0.64
C PHE A 1 6.92 2.56 1.55
N LEU A 2 7.72 1.49 1.43
CA LEU A 2 7.77 0.40 2.40
C LEU A 2 9.13 0.43 3.08
N PHE A 3 9.10 0.49 4.41
CA PHE A 3 10.27 0.37 5.27
C PHE A 3 10.27 -1.03 5.88
N THR A 4 11.40 -1.72 5.82
CA THR A 4 11.60 -3.06 6.42
C THR A 4 12.96 -3.11 7.12
N ASP A 5 13.19 -4.13 7.95
CA ASP A 5 14.46 -4.36 8.64
C ASP A 5 14.97 -3.11 9.40
N PHE A 6 14.09 -2.47 10.16
CA PHE A 6 14.41 -1.31 10.98
C PHE A 6 14.26 -1.59 12.47
N GLU A 7 14.97 -0.81 13.29
CA GLU A 7 14.75 -0.74 14.73
C GLU A 7 13.62 0.25 15.04
N TRP A 8 12.83 -0.05 16.08
CA TRP A 8 11.60 0.68 16.41
C TRP A 8 11.77 2.19 16.60
N ASP A 9 12.93 2.60 17.09
CA ASP A 9 13.28 3.99 17.39
C ASP A 9 13.81 4.75 16.16
N ASP A 10 14.19 4.07 15.08
CA ASP A 10 14.75 4.70 13.88
C ASP A 10 14.48 3.90 12.59
N PHE A 11 13.29 4.12 12.01
CA PHE A 11 12.92 3.53 10.73
C PHE A 11 13.76 4.03 9.54
N SER A 12 14.50 5.14 9.70
CA SER A 12 15.30 5.72 8.62
C SER A 12 16.55 4.90 8.28
N LYS A 13 17.02 4.08 9.23
CA LYS A 13 18.16 3.17 9.06
C LYS A 13 17.80 1.82 8.43
N GLY A 14 16.50 1.53 8.27
CA GLY A 14 16.03 0.31 7.61
C GLY A 14 16.16 0.35 6.09
N LYS A 15 15.66 -0.71 5.45
CA LYS A 15 15.55 -0.76 3.98
C LYS A 15 14.32 0.01 3.53
N MET A 16 14.52 0.94 2.60
CA MET A 16 13.44 1.68 1.94
C MET A 16 13.25 1.17 0.52
N LYS A 17 12.00 0.83 0.17
CA LYS A 17 11.59 0.59 -1.22
C LYS A 17 10.33 1.38 -1.59
N THR A 18 10.25 1.78 -2.85
CA THR A 18 9.02 2.35 -3.41
C THR A 18 8.30 1.27 -4.19
N ILE A 19 7.01 1.09 -3.90
CA ILE A 19 6.13 0.19 -4.64
C ILE A 19 5.31 1.07 -5.57
N ASN A 20 5.42 0.86 -6.87
CA ASN A 20 4.52 1.45 -7.84
C ASN A 20 3.23 0.63 -7.87
N LEU A 21 2.13 1.22 -7.43
CA LEU A 21 0.82 0.57 -7.36
C LEU A 21 0.09 0.57 -8.71
N GLY A 22 0.56 1.34 -9.70
CA GLY A 22 -0.11 1.50 -10.98
C GLY A 22 -1.49 2.16 -10.90
N ALA A 23 -1.89 2.64 -9.72
CA ALA A 23 -3.15 3.36 -9.52
C ALA A 23 -3.08 4.73 -10.21
N THR A 24 -4.09 5.06 -11.00
CA THR A 24 -4.21 6.32 -11.75
C THR A 24 -5.19 7.30 -11.10
N THR A 25 -5.75 6.91 -9.95
CA THR A 25 -6.76 7.60 -9.15
C THR A 25 -6.27 7.76 -7.70
N GLN A 26 -6.89 8.65 -6.94
CA GLN A 26 -6.53 8.91 -5.54
C GLN A 26 -6.86 7.70 -4.66
N LEU A 27 -5.89 7.17 -3.93
CA LEU A 27 -6.11 6.10 -2.95
C LEU A 27 -6.65 6.68 -1.64
N GLU A 28 -7.69 6.06 -1.08
CA GLU A 28 -8.42 6.55 0.09
C GLU A 28 -8.42 5.56 1.27
N SER A 29 -8.12 4.29 1.02
CA SER A 29 -8.09 3.27 2.08
C SER A 29 -7.00 2.23 1.90
N VAL A 30 -6.55 1.68 3.03
CA VAL A 30 -5.64 0.53 3.12
C VAL A 30 -6.06 -0.35 4.30
N CYS A 31 -6.06 -1.67 4.10
CA CYS A 31 -6.36 -2.64 5.14
C CYS A 31 -5.51 -3.91 4.95
N PHE A 32 -5.13 -4.57 6.04
CA PHE A 32 -4.55 -5.91 5.97
C PHE A 32 -5.66 -6.95 5.82
N LEU A 33 -5.61 -7.73 4.74
CA LEU A 33 -6.41 -8.95 4.61
C LEU A 33 -5.81 -10.08 5.45
N ASN A 34 -4.48 -10.13 5.51
CA ASN A 34 -3.67 -11.05 6.31
C ASN A 34 -2.24 -10.47 6.43
N ASN A 35 -1.34 -11.21 7.07
CA ASN A 35 0.03 -10.77 7.36
C ASN A 35 0.82 -10.26 6.14
N ASP A 36 0.52 -10.78 4.94
CA ASP A 36 1.31 -10.51 3.74
C ASP A 36 0.51 -9.80 2.64
N THR A 37 -0.77 -9.54 2.85
CA THR A 37 -1.67 -9.03 1.81
C THR A 37 -2.39 -7.78 2.27
N LEU A 38 -2.19 -6.70 1.52
CA LEU A 38 -2.91 -5.45 1.66
C LEU A 38 -4.04 -5.35 0.64
N LEU A 39 -5.18 -4.84 1.07
CA LEU A 39 -6.24 -4.33 0.24
C LEU A 39 -6.15 -2.80 0.21
N LEU A 40 -6.30 -2.23 -0.97
CA LEU A 40 -6.25 -0.80 -1.23
C LEU A 40 -7.49 -0.41 -2.04
N SER A 41 -8.09 0.74 -1.76
CA SER A 41 -9.16 1.28 -2.61
C SER A 41 -8.87 2.70 -3.05
N ASP A 42 -9.40 3.08 -4.22
CA ASP A 42 -9.41 4.45 -4.70
C ASP A 42 -10.73 5.18 -4.37
N GLU A 43 -10.70 6.50 -4.52
CA GLU A 43 -11.89 7.36 -4.41
C GLU A 43 -12.88 7.01 -5.53
N LYS A 44 -14.14 6.80 -5.16
CA LYS A 44 -15.23 6.79 -6.14
C LYS A 44 -15.69 8.22 -6.39
N ARG A 45 -15.52 8.69 -7.62
CA ARG A 45 -16.02 10.00 -8.08
C ARG A 45 -16.99 9.82 -9.24
N GLY A 46 -18.28 10.03 -8.97
CA GLY A 46 -19.36 9.80 -9.92
C GLY A 46 -19.37 8.35 -10.41
N ASN A 47 -19.16 8.17 -11.72
CA ASN A 47 -19.13 6.86 -12.38
C ASN A 47 -17.71 6.28 -12.55
N THR A 48 -16.70 6.88 -11.93
CA THR A 48 -15.30 6.44 -12.01
C THR A 48 -14.71 6.14 -10.64
N GLY A 49 -13.69 5.29 -10.58
CA GLY A 49 -13.08 4.83 -9.33
C GLY A 49 -13.96 3.85 -8.56
N GLY A 50 -13.68 3.68 -7.27
CA GLY A 50 -14.28 2.64 -6.42
C GLY A 50 -13.71 1.24 -6.69
N ASN A 51 -12.50 1.16 -7.23
CA ASN A 51 -11.75 -0.06 -7.47
C ASN A 51 -11.13 -0.58 -6.17
N LEU A 52 -11.00 -1.90 -6.09
CA LEU A 52 -10.28 -2.60 -5.04
C LEU A 52 -9.04 -3.26 -5.65
N TYR A 53 -7.89 -3.02 -5.04
CA TYR A 53 -6.60 -3.55 -5.44
C TYR A 53 -6.02 -4.42 -4.34
N THR A 54 -5.20 -5.38 -4.75
CA THR A 54 -4.50 -6.28 -3.83
C THR A 54 -2.99 -6.14 -4.03
N LEU A 55 -2.27 -5.87 -2.94
CA LEU A 55 -0.81 -5.85 -2.92
C LEU A 55 -0.30 -6.96 -2.01
N LYS A 56 0.55 -7.84 -2.55
CA LYS A 56 1.33 -8.81 -1.75
C LYS A 56 2.67 -8.22 -1.35
N LEU A 57 2.99 -8.30 -0.07
CA LEU A 57 4.23 -7.79 0.52
C LEU A 57 5.40 -8.76 0.36
N SER A 58 5.10 -10.06 0.37
CA SER A 58 6.02 -11.15 0.03
C SER A 58 6.04 -11.41 -1.47
N LYS A 59 7.22 -11.76 -1.99
CA LYS A 59 7.41 -12.33 -3.31
C LYS A 59 7.95 -13.75 -3.14
#